data_AF-A0A8H5CWL9-F1
#
_entry.id   AF-A0A8H5CWL9-F1
#
_cell.length_a   1.000
_cell.length_b   1.000
_cell.length_c   1.000
_cell.angle_alpha   90.00
_cell.angle_beta   90.00
_cell.angle_gamma   90.00
#
_symmetry.space_group_name_H-M   'P 1'
#
loop_
_entity.id
_entity.type
_entity.pdbx_description
1 polymer ?
#
loop_
_entity_poly.entity_id
_entity_poly.type
_entity_poly.pdbx_seq_one_letter_code
_entity_poly.pdbx_strand_id
1 'polypeptide(L)'
;MADPTISLPSSTPGTAFTSFSSSTLSSPAPSPEVLYAQQSVEHIENGIRGLDVTFETLIGQIMHSGMVAGDAGVAAEIQEIRSRLEDQEKKHKDGLDEIDLIMKDFMEGEIIDQLQKQVEEEVNTDLDRLVKEETARALETLVPAQLQNNVQEKKAELERVRTKLHNSESRRANSLLRDRNLTEKLHTLYKADGTVSPLFPKTLQDLFALDAKTSHDLVREYDLPKPLDEDRDNNLNRFMVFCGVQYQKLQSRKGLIRSDSKTEKR
;
A
#
# COMPACT_ATOMS: atom_id res chain seq x y z
N MET A 1 40.14 -44.03 39.31
CA MET A 1 41.24 -43.16 38.84
C MET A 1 40.88 -42.76 37.42
N ALA A 2 40.49 -41.54 37.05
CA ALA A 2 40.22 -40.30 37.76
C ALA A 2 39.13 -39.56 36.93
N ASP A 3 38.15 -38.97 37.59
CA ASP A 3 37.11 -38.13 36.97
C ASP A 3 37.67 -36.79 36.52
N PRO A 4 37.29 -36.25 35.34
CA PRO A 4 37.49 -34.85 35.01
C PRO A 4 36.27 -34.03 35.42
N THR A 5 36.39 -33.35 36.55
CA THR A 5 35.48 -32.30 37.02
C THR A 5 35.51 -31.12 36.04
N ILE A 6 34.42 -30.92 35.30
CA ILE A 6 34.23 -29.73 34.45
C ILE A 6 33.52 -28.66 35.27
N SER A 7 34.26 -27.60 35.60
CA SER A 7 33.80 -26.41 36.32
C SER A 7 32.99 -25.48 35.42
N LEU A 8 31.76 -25.15 35.82
CA LEU A 8 30.89 -24.14 35.22
C LEU A 8 31.33 -22.72 35.63
N PRO A 9 31.36 -21.74 34.71
CA PRO A 9 31.48 -20.33 35.07
C PRO A 9 30.13 -19.76 35.50
N SER A 10 30.07 -19.29 36.74
CA SER A 10 29.00 -18.45 37.30
C SER A 10 29.20 -17.01 36.84
N SER A 11 28.47 -16.58 35.82
CA SER A 11 28.36 -15.18 35.41
C SER A 11 27.17 -14.51 36.11
N THR A 12 27.49 -13.63 37.05
CA THR A 12 26.59 -12.65 37.68
C THR A 12 26.02 -11.69 36.63
N PRO A 13 24.70 -11.48 36.56
CA PRO A 13 24.12 -10.40 35.76
C PRO A 13 24.32 -9.07 36.50
N GLY A 14 25.27 -8.27 36.01
CA GLY A 14 25.45 -6.88 36.40
C GLY A 14 24.31 -6.05 35.81
N THR A 15 23.43 -5.57 36.68
CA THR A 15 22.38 -4.59 36.38
C THR A 15 23.04 -3.24 36.05
N ALA A 16 23.32 -3.00 34.78
CA ALA A 16 23.65 -1.68 34.28
C ALA A 16 22.34 -0.86 34.22
N PHE A 17 22.11 -0.05 35.25
CA PHE A 17 21.10 1.00 35.24
C PHE A 17 21.54 2.06 34.23
N THR A 18 21.01 2.00 33.00
CA THR A 18 21.14 3.08 32.03
C THR A 18 20.24 4.21 32.48
N SER A 19 20.87 5.30 32.91
CA SER A 19 20.25 6.58 33.22
C SER A 19 19.46 7.08 32.03
N PHE A 20 18.13 6.96 32.07
CA PHE A 20 17.25 7.64 31.12
C PHE A 20 17.32 9.13 31.42
N SER A 21 18.03 9.85 30.55
CA SER A 21 18.00 11.31 30.51
C SER A 21 16.56 11.76 30.29
N SER A 22 15.99 12.39 31.31
CA SER A 22 14.68 13.02 31.29
C SER A 22 14.71 14.20 30.31
N SER A 23 14.42 13.93 29.05
CA SER A 23 14.11 14.94 28.06
C SER A 23 12.87 15.71 28.54
N THR A 24 13.06 16.98 28.84
CA THR A 24 11.99 17.92 29.17
C THR A 24 10.98 17.93 28.03
N LEU A 25 9.82 17.31 28.25
CA LEU A 25 8.64 17.38 27.41
C LEU A 25 8.23 18.85 27.27
N SER A 26 8.72 19.49 26.23
CA SER A 26 8.19 20.77 25.76
C SER A 26 6.80 20.46 25.19
N SER A 27 5.76 20.97 25.84
CA SER A 27 4.39 20.85 25.34
C SER A 27 4.36 21.30 23.87
N PRO A 28 3.78 20.51 22.95
CA PRO A 28 3.70 20.89 21.55
C PRO A 28 2.95 22.23 21.45
N ALA A 29 3.48 23.13 20.62
CA ALA A 29 2.84 24.41 20.38
C ALA A 29 1.43 24.18 19.82
N PRO A 30 0.41 24.92 20.30
CA PRO A 30 -0.96 24.77 19.81
C PRO A 30 -1.01 24.98 18.29
N SER A 31 -1.84 24.20 17.61
CA SER A 31 -1.98 24.27 16.16
C SER A 31 -2.41 25.69 15.74
N PRO A 32 -1.97 26.17 14.56
CA PRO A 32 -2.28 27.53 14.11
C PRO A 32 -3.79 27.79 14.00
N GLU A 33 -4.58 26.75 13.71
CA GLU A 33 -6.05 26.84 13.64
C GLU A 33 -6.67 27.16 15.02
N VAL A 34 -6.16 26.59 16.10
CA VAL A 34 -6.63 26.88 17.47
C VAL A 34 -6.31 28.32 17.86
N LEU A 35 -5.14 28.83 17.45
CA LEU A 35 -4.78 30.24 17.68
C LEU A 35 -5.68 31.21 16.90
N TYR A 36 -6.03 30.88 15.66
CA TYR A 36 -6.97 31.68 14.88
C TYR A 36 -8.38 31.68 15.50
N ALA A 37 -8.83 30.53 16.00
CA ALA A 37 -10.12 30.41 16.67
C ALA A 37 -10.16 31.29 17.94
N GLN A 38 -9.15 31.21 18.81
CA GLN A 38 -9.06 32.06 20.01
C GLN A 38 -9.08 33.55 19.67
N GLN A 39 -8.31 33.97 18.66
CA GLN A 39 -8.25 35.37 18.25
C GLN A 39 -9.58 35.87 17.69
N SER A 40 -10.35 35.01 17.01
CA SER A 40 -11.68 35.36 16.50
C SER A 40 -12.71 35.55 17.62
N VAL A 41 -12.66 34.71 18.66
CA VAL A 41 -13.54 34.80 19.85
C VAL A 41 -13.29 36.10 20.60
N GLU A 42 -12.01 36.44 20.84
CA GLU A 42 -11.64 37.69 21.52
C GLU A 42 -12.11 38.94 20.75
N HIS A 43 -12.05 38.91 19.41
CA HIS A 43 -12.60 39.98 18.57
C HIS A 43 -14.13 40.10 18.67
N ILE A 44 -14.85 38.98 18.75
CA ILE A 44 -16.30 38.97 18.89
C ILE A 44 -16.71 39.52 20.26
N GLU A 45 -16.06 39.11 21.35
CA GLU A 45 -16.32 39.64 22.69
C GLU A 45 -16.10 41.15 22.79
N ASN A 46 -14.99 41.63 22.24
CA ASN A 46 -14.67 43.05 22.21
C ASN A 46 -15.68 43.84 21.36
N GLY A 47 -16.15 43.27 20.25
CA GLY A 47 -17.19 43.86 19.41
C GLY A 47 -18.53 44.01 20.14
N ILE A 48 -18.95 42.99 20.89
CA ILE A 48 -20.20 42.99 21.66
C ILE A 48 -20.13 44.05 22.77
N ARG A 49 -19.04 44.10 23.54
CA ARG A 49 -18.84 45.14 24.56
C ARG A 49 -18.84 46.54 23.98
N GLY A 50 -18.27 46.71 22.78
CA GLY A 50 -18.30 47.98 22.07
C GLY A 50 -19.72 48.44 21.72
N LEU A 51 -20.56 47.52 21.22
CA LEU A 51 -21.96 47.83 20.91
C LEU A 51 -22.75 48.24 22.15
N ASP A 52 -22.52 47.57 23.28
CA ASP A 52 -23.21 47.85 24.55
C ASP A 52 -22.93 49.29 25.03
N VAL A 53 -21.66 49.70 25.01
CA VAL A 53 -21.26 51.09 25.33
C VAL A 53 -21.90 52.11 24.38
N THR A 54 -21.96 51.81 23.07
CA THR A 54 -22.61 52.72 22.11
C THR A 54 -24.12 52.83 22.33
N PHE A 55 -24.79 51.74 22.71
CA PHE A 55 -26.21 51.74 23.03
C PHE A 55 -26.52 52.55 24.28
N GLU A 56 -25.76 52.34 25.37
CA GLU A 56 -25.92 53.13 26.60
C GLU A 56 -25.68 54.63 26.34
N THR A 57 -24.72 54.97 25.47
CA THR A 57 -24.47 56.36 25.05
C THR A 57 -25.64 56.95 24.26
N LEU A 58 -26.21 56.17 23.31
CA LEU A 58 -27.36 56.58 22.50
C LEU A 58 -28.62 56.77 23.38
N ILE A 59 -28.86 55.85 24.31
CA ILE A 59 -29.96 55.92 25.28
C ILE A 59 -29.78 57.16 26.18
N GLY A 60 -28.56 57.41 26.66
CA GLY A 60 -28.22 58.61 27.42
C GLY A 60 -28.50 59.89 26.62
N GLN A 61 -28.15 59.93 25.33
CA GLN A 61 -28.48 61.04 24.43
C GLN A 61 -29.99 61.21 24.21
N ILE A 62 -30.74 60.12 24.04
CA ILE A 62 -32.20 60.16 23.85
C ILE A 62 -32.89 60.68 25.12
N MET A 63 -32.45 60.25 26.31
CA MET A 63 -32.99 60.76 27.58
C MET A 63 -32.65 62.23 27.84
N HIS A 64 -31.45 62.68 27.46
CA HIS A 64 -31.07 64.10 27.59
C HIS A 64 -31.74 64.99 26.54
N SER A 65 -32.02 64.47 25.35
CA SER A 65 -32.72 65.18 24.27
C SER A 65 -34.23 65.15 24.46
N GLY A 66 -34.71 65.59 25.64
CA GLY A 66 -36.09 65.57 26.14
C GLY A 66 -37.16 66.35 25.34
N MET A 67 -37.17 66.23 24.01
CA MET A 67 -38.18 66.81 23.10
C MET A 67 -39.20 65.80 22.57
N VAL A 68 -39.12 64.52 22.94
CA VAL A 68 -40.12 63.49 22.55
C VAL A 68 -40.83 62.94 23.79
N ALA A 69 -41.35 63.85 24.62
CA ALA A 69 -42.28 63.49 25.69
C ALA A 69 -43.68 63.31 25.08
N GLY A 70 -44.01 62.09 24.63
CA GLY A 70 -45.36 61.81 24.17
C GLY A 70 -45.64 60.38 23.72
N ASP A 71 -44.63 59.63 23.28
CA ASP A 71 -44.87 58.28 22.76
C ASP A 71 -44.43 57.22 23.77
N ALA A 72 -45.35 56.85 24.67
CA ALA A 72 -45.15 55.78 25.64
C ALA A 72 -44.77 54.43 24.97
N GLY A 73 -45.02 54.29 23.66
CA GLY A 73 -44.56 53.15 22.85
C GLY A 73 -43.04 53.01 22.80
N VAL A 74 -42.29 54.11 22.68
CA VAL A 74 -40.82 54.06 22.52
C VAL A 74 -40.12 53.57 23.78
N ALA A 75 -40.62 53.93 24.97
CA ALA A 75 -40.07 53.44 26.23
C ALA A 75 -40.28 51.92 26.40
N ALA A 76 -41.44 51.41 25.96
CA ALA A 76 -41.72 49.98 25.96
C ALA A 76 -40.82 49.22 24.97
N GLU A 77 -40.58 49.78 23.77
CA GLU A 77 -39.67 49.20 22.78
C GLU A 77 -38.21 49.14 23.27
N ILE A 78 -37.71 50.18 23.95
CA ILE A 78 -36.34 50.17 24.53
C ILE A 78 -36.22 49.08 25.61
N GLN A 79 -37.24 48.91 26.44
CA GLN A 79 -37.23 47.86 27.47
C GLN A 79 -37.29 46.46 26.86
N GLU A 80 -38.03 46.28 25.76
CA GLU A 80 -38.03 45.03 25.00
C GLU A 80 -36.66 44.74 24.37
N ILE A 81 -35.99 45.74 23.80
CA ILE A 81 -34.64 45.59 23.23
C ILE A 81 -33.63 45.18 24.30
N ARG A 82 -33.69 45.79 25.50
CA ARG A 82 -32.84 45.40 26.64
C ARG A 82 -33.06 43.94 27.05
N SER A 83 -34.32 43.54 27.21
CA SER A 83 -34.64 42.15 27.54
C SER A 83 -34.11 41.19 26.46
N ARG A 84 -34.22 41.56 25.18
CA ARG A 84 -33.69 40.76 24.07
C ARG A 84 -32.15 40.70 24.06
N LEU A 85 -31.47 41.79 24.41
CA LEU A 85 -30.01 41.84 24.53
C LEU A 85 -29.51 40.97 25.67
N GLU A 86 -30.12 41.05 26.85
CA GLU A 86 -29.77 40.19 27.99
C GLU A 86 -30.01 38.71 27.66
N ASP A 87 -31.12 38.38 26.98
CA ASP A 87 -31.40 37.02 26.51
C ASP A 87 -30.38 36.55 25.46
N GLN A 88 -29.92 37.44 24.58
CA GLN A 88 -28.88 37.12 23.58
C GLN A 88 -27.51 36.94 24.23
N GLU A 89 -27.12 37.82 25.15
CA GLU A 89 -25.86 37.70 25.88
C GLU A 89 -25.81 36.40 26.68
N LYS A 90 -26.90 36.04 27.35
CA LYS A 90 -27.01 34.77 28.05
C LYS A 90 -26.85 33.59 27.08
N LYS A 91 -27.54 33.60 25.94
CA LYS A 91 -27.40 32.53 24.92
C LYS A 91 -25.98 32.45 24.35
N HIS A 92 -25.32 33.58 24.16
CA HIS A 92 -23.94 33.63 23.66
C HIS A 92 -22.97 33.08 24.70
N LYS A 93 -23.17 33.42 25.97
CA LYS A 93 -22.38 32.88 27.07
C LYS A 93 -22.57 31.36 27.20
N ASP A 94 -23.82 30.89 27.21
CA ASP A 94 -24.13 29.46 27.26
C ASP A 94 -23.50 28.71 26.06
N GLY A 95 -23.52 29.32 24.86
CA GLY A 95 -22.87 28.76 23.67
C GLY A 95 -21.34 28.78 23.72
N LEU A 96 -20.72 29.79 24.32
CA LEU A 96 -19.27 29.83 24.53
C LEU A 96 -18.82 28.78 25.55
N ASP A 97 -19.56 28.59 26.63
CA ASP A 97 -19.30 27.56 27.62
C ASP A 97 -19.41 26.15 27.01
N GLU A 98 -20.37 25.93 26.10
CA GLU A 98 -20.48 24.67 25.33
C GLU A 98 -19.29 24.45 24.40
N ILE A 99 -18.85 25.48 23.67
CA ILE A 99 -17.67 25.41 22.81
C ILE A 99 -16.41 25.11 23.61
N ASP A 100 -16.22 25.74 24.78
CA ASP A 100 -15.06 25.50 25.65
C ASP A 100 -15.02 24.04 26.12
N LEU A 101 -16.19 23.48 26.46
CA LEU A 101 -16.31 22.09 26.88
C LEU A 101 -15.96 21.11 25.75
N ILE A 102 -16.46 21.36 24.53
CA ILE A 102 -16.13 20.56 23.33
C ILE A 102 -14.64 20.66 23.01
N MET A 103 -14.07 21.87 23.06
CA MET A 103 -12.65 22.09 22.77
C MET A 103 -11.77 21.37 23.78
N LYS A 104 -12.15 21.39 25.06
CA LYS A 104 -11.44 20.65 26.11
C LYS A 104 -11.51 19.14 25.90
N ASP A 105 -12.69 18.59 25.58
CA ASP A 105 -12.87 17.16 25.33
C ASP A 105 -12.08 16.70 24.08
N PHE A 106 -12.05 17.53 23.03
CA PHE A 106 -11.25 17.29 21.83
C PHE A 106 -9.73 17.32 22.12
N MET A 107 -9.27 18.28 22.93
CA MET A 107 -7.85 18.37 23.30
C MET A 107 -7.41 17.24 24.24
N GLU A 108 -8.23 16.89 25.23
CA GLU A 108 -7.88 15.89 26.24
C GLU A 108 -8.03 14.45 25.71
N GLY A 109 -9.02 14.19 24.86
CA GLY A 109 -9.21 12.86 24.26
C GLY A 109 -8.45 12.70 22.96
N GLU A 110 -8.90 13.40 21.93
CA GLU A 110 -8.51 13.06 20.56
C GLU A 110 -7.05 13.39 20.24
N ILE A 111 -6.55 14.54 20.69
CA ILE A 111 -5.16 14.94 20.44
C ILE A 111 -4.18 14.03 21.20
N ILE A 112 -4.49 13.70 22.46
CA ILE A 112 -3.64 12.81 23.27
C ILE A 112 -3.61 11.41 22.66
N ASP A 113 -4.77 10.86 22.28
CA ASP A 113 -4.87 9.55 21.65
C ASP A 113 -4.11 9.50 20.32
N GLN A 114 -4.22 10.54 19.50
CA GLN A 114 -3.49 10.63 18.23
C GLN A 114 -1.97 10.72 18.45
N LEU A 115 -1.51 11.56 19.39
CA LEU A 115 -0.09 11.67 19.72
C LEU A 115 0.45 10.35 20.29
N GLN A 116 -0.29 9.71 21.20
CA GLN A 116 0.10 8.43 21.76
C GLN A 116 0.23 7.37 20.68
N LYS A 117 -0.75 7.29 19.77
CA LYS A 117 -0.73 6.35 18.65
C LYS A 117 0.43 6.61 17.70
N GLN A 118 0.71 7.89 17.40
CA GLN A 118 1.83 8.26 16.53
C GLN A 118 3.19 7.90 17.17
N VAL A 119 3.36 8.18 18.46
CA VAL A 119 4.58 7.82 19.20
C VAL A 119 4.74 6.31 19.25
N GLU A 120 3.66 5.56 19.50
CA GLU A 120 3.71 4.10 19.53
C GLU A 120 4.09 3.52 18.15
N GLU A 121 3.57 4.06 17.06
CA GLU A 121 3.94 3.66 15.71
C GLU A 121 5.42 3.95 15.38
N GLU A 122 5.91 5.13 15.77
CA GLU A 122 7.31 5.52 15.59
C GLU A 122 8.25 4.63 16.42
N VAL A 123 7.92 4.40 17.69
CA VAL A 123 8.70 3.53 18.59
C VAL A 123 8.71 2.09 18.07
N ASN A 124 7.57 1.58 17.60
CA ASN A 124 7.51 0.23 17.04
C ASN A 124 8.34 0.11 15.77
N THR A 125 8.32 1.14 14.90
CA THR A 125 9.14 1.17 13.68
C THR A 125 10.64 1.18 14.02
N ASP A 126 11.04 1.95 15.02
CA ASP A 126 12.43 1.99 15.48
C ASP A 126 12.86 0.69 16.17
N LEU A 127 11.98 0.08 16.96
CA LEU A 127 12.23 -1.21 17.60
C LEU A 127 12.40 -2.30 16.54
N ASP A 128 11.53 -2.36 15.54
CA ASP A 128 11.65 -3.31 14.42
C ASP A 128 12.97 -3.13 13.68
N ARG A 129 13.38 -1.88 13.44
CA ARG A 129 14.67 -1.56 12.83
C ARG A 129 15.85 -2.06 13.68
N LEU A 130 15.85 -1.74 14.98
CA LEU A 130 16.91 -2.15 15.91
C LEU A 130 16.99 -3.68 16.07
N VAL A 131 15.84 -4.34 16.21
CA VAL A 131 15.77 -5.80 16.29
C VAL A 131 16.30 -6.41 15.01
N LYS A 132 15.95 -5.88 13.83
CA LYS A 132 16.47 -6.37 12.55
C LYS A 132 18.00 -6.20 12.44
N GLU A 133 18.55 -5.08 12.88
CA GLU A 133 20.00 -4.83 12.87
C GLU A 133 20.74 -5.76 13.85
N GLU A 134 20.27 -5.88 15.08
CA GLU A 134 20.91 -6.75 16.09
C GLU A 134 20.74 -8.24 15.77
N THR A 135 19.58 -8.64 15.24
CA THR A 135 19.40 -10.03 14.78
C THR A 135 20.29 -10.34 13.59
N ALA A 136 20.47 -9.42 12.63
CA ALA A 136 21.42 -9.62 11.54
C ALA A 136 22.86 -9.78 12.05
N ARG A 137 23.31 -8.90 12.97
CA ARG A 137 24.65 -8.97 13.58
C ARG A 137 24.86 -10.26 14.37
N ALA A 138 23.86 -10.66 15.16
CA ALA A 138 23.90 -11.91 15.93
C ALA A 138 23.91 -13.14 15.01
N LEU A 139 23.14 -13.11 13.92
CA LEU A 139 23.14 -14.20 12.93
C LEU A 139 24.49 -14.31 12.21
N GLU A 140 25.16 -13.20 11.89
CA GLU A 140 26.50 -13.22 11.31
C GLU A 140 27.55 -13.86 12.23
N THR A 141 27.44 -13.64 13.55
CA THR A 141 28.38 -14.21 14.53
C THR A 141 28.04 -15.65 14.90
N LEU A 142 26.76 -15.99 15.02
CA LEU A 142 26.30 -17.29 15.48
C LEU A 142 26.17 -18.33 14.37
N VAL A 143 25.87 -17.90 13.13
CA VAL A 143 25.65 -18.82 12.01
C VAL A 143 26.90 -18.86 11.15
N PRO A 144 27.66 -19.99 11.13
CA PRO A 144 28.82 -20.13 10.27
C PRO A 144 28.46 -19.86 8.81
N ALA A 145 29.32 -19.13 8.10
CA ALA A 145 29.12 -18.79 6.68
C ALA A 145 28.84 -20.03 5.80
N GLN A 146 29.40 -21.18 6.17
CA GLN A 146 29.13 -22.45 5.51
C GLN A 146 27.64 -22.84 5.57
N LEU A 147 26.99 -22.67 6.72
CA LEU A 147 25.57 -23.01 6.88
C LEU A 147 24.69 -22.04 6.10
N GLN A 148 25.04 -20.76 6.06
CA GLN A 148 24.34 -19.76 5.25
C GLN A 148 24.41 -20.10 3.75
N ASN A 149 25.60 -20.46 3.26
CA ASN A 149 25.81 -20.88 1.88
C ASN A 149 25.00 -22.15 1.56
N ASN A 150 24.99 -23.13 2.46
CA ASN A 150 24.20 -24.35 2.28
C ASN A 150 22.69 -24.06 2.21
N VAL A 151 22.18 -23.16 3.07
CA VAL A 151 20.77 -22.74 3.03
C VAL A 151 20.44 -22.04 1.73
N GLN A 152 21.29 -21.13 1.26
CA GLN A 152 21.10 -20.45 -0.03
C GLN A 152 21.13 -21.44 -1.21
N GLU A 153 22.09 -22.37 -1.22
CA GLU A 153 22.17 -23.42 -2.24
C GLU A 153 20.92 -24.29 -2.26
N LYS A 154 20.46 -24.75 -1.09
CA LYS A 154 19.26 -25.58 -0.96
C LYS A 154 17.99 -24.81 -1.33
N LYS A 155 17.91 -23.52 -1.00
CA LYS A 155 16.81 -22.66 -1.43
C LYS A 155 16.79 -22.52 -2.96
N ALA A 156 17.95 -22.30 -3.59
CA ALA A 156 18.06 -22.26 -5.04
C ALA A 156 17.71 -23.62 -5.69
N GLU A 157 18.08 -24.73 -5.06
CA GLU A 157 17.70 -26.08 -5.50
C GLU A 157 16.18 -26.28 -5.43
N LEU A 158 15.54 -25.87 -4.33
CA LEU A 158 14.08 -25.96 -4.17
C LEU A 158 13.34 -25.12 -5.21
N GLU A 159 13.79 -23.89 -5.50
CA GLU A 159 13.18 -23.06 -6.55
C GLU A 159 13.32 -23.70 -7.94
N ARG A 160 14.47 -24.31 -8.25
CA ARG A 160 14.63 -25.09 -9.49
C ARG A 160 13.66 -26.28 -9.55
N VAL A 161 13.49 -27.02 -8.46
CA VAL A 161 12.56 -28.16 -8.39
C VAL A 161 11.11 -27.67 -8.54
N ARG A 162 10.73 -26.59 -7.85
CA ARG A 162 9.41 -25.97 -7.95
C ARG A 162 9.10 -25.53 -9.38
N THR A 163 10.06 -24.90 -10.04
CA THR A 163 9.96 -24.47 -11.43
C THR A 163 9.76 -25.66 -12.37
N LYS A 164 10.55 -26.74 -12.18
CA LYS A 164 10.40 -27.99 -12.95
C LYS A 164 9.06 -28.66 -12.72
N LEU A 165 8.60 -28.70 -11.47
CA LEU A 165 7.31 -29.27 -11.10
C LEU A 165 6.18 -28.49 -11.78
N HIS A 166 6.17 -27.16 -11.63
CA HIS A 166 5.19 -26.31 -12.30
C HIS A 166 5.20 -26.52 -13.81
N ASN A 167 6.38 -26.54 -14.43
CA ASN A 167 6.50 -26.79 -15.87
C ASN A 167 5.97 -28.17 -16.27
N SER A 168 6.17 -29.20 -15.45
CA SER A 168 5.65 -30.54 -15.70
C SER A 168 4.12 -30.61 -15.58
N GLU A 169 3.55 -29.91 -14.59
CA GLU A 169 2.10 -29.80 -14.38
C GLU A 169 1.44 -29.00 -15.49
N SER A 170 2.02 -27.85 -15.86
CA SER A 170 1.57 -27.03 -16.98
C SER A 170 1.61 -27.81 -18.30
N ARG A 171 2.68 -28.58 -18.58
CA ARG A 171 2.73 -29.47 -19.75
C ARG A 171 1.64 -30.54 -19.72
N ARG A 172 1.39 -31.14 -18.56
CA ARG A 172 0.33 -32.13 -18.39
C ARG A 172 -1.04 -31.50 -18.66
N ALA A 173 -1.31 -30.32 -18.12
CA ALA A 173 -2.55 -29.59 -18.37
C ALA A 173 -2.69 -29.21 -19.85
N ASN A 174 -1.64 -28.68 -20.47
CA ASN A 174 -1.61 -28.34 -21.89
C ASN A 174 -1.81 -29.55 -22.81
N SER A 175 -1.36 -30.74 -22.39
CA SER A 175 -1.57 -31.99 -23.15
C SER A 175 -3.03 -32.46 -23.19
N LEU A 176 -3.85 -32.00 -22.25
CA LEU A 176 -5.29 -32.30 -22.22
C LEU A 176 -6.10 -31.39 -23.15
N LEU A 177 -5.52 -30.26 -23.59
CA LEU A 177 -6.17 -29.35 -24.51
C LEU A 177 -6.33 -30.02 -25.89
N ARG A 178 -7.56 -30.03 -26.40
CA ARG A 178 -7.93 -30.62 -27.70
C ARG A 178 -8.34 -29.55 -28.71
N ASP A 179 -8.29 -29.90 -29.99
CA ASP A 179 -8.63 -29.06 -31.15
C ASP A 179 -9.99 -28.35 -31.08
N ARG A 180 -10.92 -28.87 -30.28
CA ARG A 180 -12.26 -28.28 -30.14
C ARG A 180 -12.28 -27.01 -29.28
N ASN A 181 -11.24 -26.76 -28.47
CA ASN A 181 -11.19 -25.68 -27.49
C ASN A 181 -10.01 -24.72 -27.75
N LEU A 182 -9.95 -24.12 -28.95
CA LEU A 182 -8.89 -23.18 -29.33
C LEU A 182 -8.81 -21.91 -28.46
N THR A 183 -9.90 -21.57 -27.79
CA THR A 183 -10.03 -20.40 -26.91
C THR A 183 -9.59 -20.67 -25.46
N GLU A 184 -9.27 -21.92 -25.12
CA GLU A 184 -8.85 -22.30 -23.78
C GLU A 184 -7.45 -21.74 -23.46
N LYS A 185 -7.25 -21.35 -22.21
CA LYS A 185 -6.00 -20.70 -21.77
C LYS A 185 -4.87 -21.72 -21.72
N LEU A 186 -3.75 -21.36 -22.32
CA LEU A 186 -2.52 -22.15 -22.26
C LEU A 186 -1.84 -21.91 -20.90
N HIS A 187 -1.48 -22.98 -20.20
CA HIS A 187 -0.73 -22.86 -18.95
C HIS A 187 0.71 -22.44 -19.25
N THR A 188 1.17 -21.42 -18.51
CA THR A 188 2.49 -20.81 -18.67
C THR A 188 3.61 -21.76 -18.29
N LEU A 189 4.75 -21.60 -18.95
CA LEU A 189 5.99 -22.28 -18.61
C LEU A 189 7.04 -21.26 -18.22
N TYR A 190 7.78 -21.56 -17.16
CA TYR A 190 8.93 -20.79 -16.73
C TYR A 190 10.17 -21.20 -17.51
N LYS A 191 11.00 -20.21 -17.84
CA LYS A 191 12.34 -20.41 -18.40
C LYS A 191 13.32 -20.92 -17.32
N ALA A 192 14.57 -21.18 -17.72
CA ALA A 192 15.63 -21.57 -16.79
C ALA A 192 15.95 -20.48 -15.74
N ASP A 193 15.65 -19.22 -16.05
CA ASP A 193 15.81 -18.07 -15.16
C ASP A 193 14.64 -17.88 -14.16
N GLY A 194 13.59 -18.72 -14.24
CA GLY A 194 12.41 -18.63 -13.39
C GLY A 194 11.38 -17.57 -13.82
N THR A 195 11.61 -16.88 -14.94
CA THR A 195 10.68 -15.88 -15.49
C THR A 195 9.90 -16.45 -16.67
N VAL A 196 8.78 -15.81 -17.02
CA VAL A 196 7.96 -16.17 -18.19
C VAL A 196 8.28 -15.20 -19.32
N SER A 197 8.43 -15.72 -20.54
CA SER A 197 8.62 -14.86 -21.71
C SER A 197 7.41 -13.94 -21.93
N PRO A 198 7.59 -12.64 -22.22
CA PRO A 198 6.49 -11.74 -22.56
C PRO A 198 5.80 -12.12 -23.88
N LEU A 199 6.49 -12.88 -24.73
CA LEU A 199 5.97 -13.38 -26.00
C LEU A 199 5.20 -14.69 -25.85
N PHE A 200 5.03 -15.20 -24.62
CA PHE A 200 4.32 -16.46 -24.40
C PHE A 200 2.83 -16.32 -24.73
N PRO A 201 2.27 -17.16 -25.62
CA PRO A 201 0.88 -17.07 -26.03
C PRO A 201 -0.07 -17.44 -24.88
N LYS A 202 -1.17 -16.68 -24.74
CA LYS A 202 -2.16 -16.90 -23.67
C LYS A 202 -3.16 -17.99 -24.01
N THR A 203 -3.42 -18.21 -25.29
CA THR A 203 -4.38 -19.21 -25.79
C THR A 203 -3.76 -20.06 -26.89
N LEU A 204 -4.40 -21.20 -27.21
CA LEU A 204 -3.98 -22.03 -28.35
C LEU A 204 -4.14 -21.28 -29.68
N GLN A 205 -5.17 -20.46 -29.82
CA GLN A 205 -5.34 -19.61 -31.00
C GLN A 205 -4.16 -18.66 -31.19
N ASP A 206 -3.72 -17.98 -30.11
CA ASP A 206 -2.56 -17.08 -30.15
C ASP A 206 -1.28 -17.84 -30.51
N LEU A 207 -1.12 -19.06 -29.99
CA LEU A 207 0.01 -19.94 -30.30
C LEU A 207 0.09 -20.27 -31.80
N PHE A 208 -1.03 -20.55 -32.45
CA PHE A 208 -1.07 -20.81 -33.90
C PHE A 208 -0.97 -19.55 -34.76
N ALA A 209 -1.32 -18.39 -34.20
CA ALA A 209 -1.21 -17.10 -34.86
C ALA A 209 0.20 -16.47 -34.77
N LEU A 210 1.16 -17.13 -34.12
CA LEU A 210 2.53 -16.61 -34.01
C LEU A 210 3.23 -16.47 -35.36
N ASP A 211 3.93 -15.36 -35.52
CA ASP A 211 4.80 -15.09 -36.65
C ASP A 211 6.07 -15.95 -36.63
N ALA A 212 6.75 -16.02 -37.79
CA ALA A 212 8.04 -16.71 -37.91
C ALA A 212 9.09 -16.19 -36.92
N LYS A 213 9.15 -14.86 -36.78
CA LYS A 213 10.09 -14.17 -35.89
C LYS A 213 9.83 -14.46 -34.42
N THR A 214 8.58 -14.31 -33.96
CA THR A 214 8.24 -14.57 -32.55
C THR A 214 8.40 -16.03 -32.17
N SER A 215 8.11 -16.96 -33.09
CA SER A 215 8.35 -18.39 -32.88
C SER A 215 9.84 -18.73 -32.76
N HIS A 216 10.70 -18.06 -33.54
CA HIS A 216 12.16 -18.20 -33.45
C HIS A 216 12.69 -17.64 -32.12
N ASP A 217 12.25 -16.43 -31.75
CA ASP A 217 12.62 -15.78 -30.50
C ASP A 217 12.21 -16.64 -29.29
N LEU A 218 11.02 -17.24 -29.29
CA LEU A 218 10.57 -18.16 -28.24
C LEU A 218 11.43 -19.42 -28.14
N VAL A 219 11.75 -20.06 -29.26
CA VAL A 219 12.61 -21.26 -29.27
C VAL A 219 14.00 -20.92 -28.69
N ARG A 220 14.52 -19.72 -28.98
CA ARG A 220 15.79 -19.22 -28.44
C ARG A 220 15.71 -18.88 -26.96
N GLU A 221 14.68 -18.17 -26.51
CA GLU A 221 14.51 -17.76 -25.11
C GLU A 221 14.33 -18.95 -24.15
N TYR A 222 13.69 -20.02 -24.62
CA TYR A 222 13.50 -21.25 -23.84
C TYR A 222 14.65 -22.26 -24.02
N ASP A 223 15.75 -21.86 -24.68
CA ASP A 223 16.96 -22.67 -24.91
C ASP A 223 16.65 -24.05 -25.52
N LEU A 224 15.73 -24.08 -26.49
CA LEU A 224 15.37 -25.30 -27.19
C LEU A 224 16.43 -25.65 -28.26
N PRO A 225 16.61 -26.95 -28.61
CA PRO A 225 17.59 -27.37 -29.61
C PRO A 225 17.50 -26.55 -30.91
N LYS A 226 18.68 -26.07 -31.36
CA LYS A 226 18.95 -25.00 -32.35
C LYS A 226 17.75 -24.57 -33.23
N PRO A 227 17.31 -23.31 -33.17
CA PRO A 227 16.27 -22.80 -34.06
C PRO A 227 16.69 -22.95 -35.52
N LEU A 228 15.74 -23.31 -36.38
CA LEU A 228 15.94 -23.29 -37.83
C LEU A 228 15.52 -21.90 -38.31
N ASP A 229 16.43 -21.16 -38.93
CA ASP A 229 16.27 -19.71 -39.13
C ASP A 229 15.11 -19.30 -40.06
N GLU A 230 14.50 -20.24 -40.82
CA GLU A 230 13.46 -19.89 -41.80
C GLU A 230 12.14 -20.68 -41.70
N ASP A 231 12.10 -21.77 -40.92
CA ASP A 231 10.91 -22.62 -40.86
C ASP A 231 10.05 -22.31 -39.63
N ARG A 232 9.15 -21.32 -39.76
CA ARG A 232 8.13 -21.01 -38.73
C ARG A 232 7.45 -22.27 -38.22
N ASP A 233 7.01 -23.12 -39.13
CA ASP A 233 6.24 -24.32 -38.80
C ASP A 233 7.06 -25.35 -38.00
N ASN A 234 8.37 -25.43 -38.24
CA ASN A 234 9.26 -26.32 -37.49
C ASN A 234 9.54 -25.74 -36.09
N ASN A 235 9.80 -24.44 -35.98
CA ASN A 235 10.02 -23.75 -34.71
C ASN A 235 8.75 -23.81 -33.83
N LEU A 236 7.59 -23.55 -34.42
CA LEU A 236 6.30 -23.66 -33.75
C LEU A 236 6.05 -25.10 -33.28
N ASN A 237 6.27 -26.10 -34.14
CA ASN A 237 6.08 -27.50 -33.76
C ASN A 237 6.99 -27.90 -32.57
N ARG A 238 8.25 -27.45 -32.57
CA ARG A 238 9.16 -27.66 -31.43
C ARG A 238 8.65 -26.99 -30.15
N PHE A 239 8.18 -25.76 -30.26
CA PHE A 239 7.62 -25.04 -29.12
C PHE A 239 6.32 -25.68 -28.62
N MET A 240 5.46 -26.18 -29.51
CA MET A 240 4.25 -26.94 -29.15
C MET A 240 4.58 -28.22 -28.39
N VAL A 241 5.57 -28.99 -28.86
CA VAL A 241 6.08 -30.18 -28.17
C VAL A 241 6.65 -29.81 -26.80
N PHE A 242 7.38 -28.71 -26.70
CA PHE A 242 7.87 -28.20 -25.42
C PHE A 242 6.74 -27.82 -24.46
N CYS A 243 5.68 -27.16 -24.97
CA CYS A 243 4.48 -26.82 -24.21
C CYS A 243 3.65 -28.03 -23.78
N GLY A 244 3.93 -29.23 -24.31
CA GLY A 244 3.18 -30.45 -24.04
C GLY A 244 1.89 -30.58 -24.86
N VAL A 245 1.67 -29.70 -25.84
CA VAL A 245 0.48 -29.74 -26.69
C VAL A 245 0.66 -30.87 -27.72
N GLN A 246 -0.11 -31.94 -27.58
CA GLN A 246 -0.11 -33.07 -28.53
C GLN A 246 -0.98 -32.74 -29.74
N TYR A 247 -0.54 -31.79 -30.55
CA TYR A 247 -1.22 -31.48 -31.79
C TYR A 247 -0.63 -32.29 -32.94
N GLN A 248 -1.38 -33.25 -33.47
CA GLN A 248 -1.01 -33.90 -34.70
C GLN A 248 -1.40 -32.97 -35.85
N LYS A 249 -0.44 -32.17 -36.37
CA LYS A 249 -0.60 -31.55 -37.69
C LYS A 249 -0.86 -32.71 -38.68
N LEU A 250 -2.12 -32.94 -39.05
CA LEU A 250 -2.44 -33.69 -40.25
C LEU A 250 -1.71 -32.94 -41.36
N GLN A 251 -0.64 -33.52 -41.89
CA GLN A 251 0.06 -32.97 -43.04
C GLN A 251 -1.00 -32.72 -44.10
N SER A 252 -1.29 -31.45 -44.38
CA SER A 252 -2.08 -31.10 -45.55
C SER A 252 -1.32 -31.70 -46.74
N ARG A 253 -1.95 -32.68 -47.40
CA ARG A 253 -1.39 -33.41 -48.54
C ARG A 253 -0.76 -32.40 -49.50
N LYS A 254 0.57 -32.30 -49.48
CA LYS A 254 1.31 -31.60 -50.54
C LYS A 254 0.96 -32.32 -51.84
N GLY A 255 0.33 -31.59 -52.75
CA GLY A 255 -0.40 -32.11 -53.91
C GLY A 255 0.42 -33.09 -54.74
N LEU A 256 -0.15 -34.27 -54.94
CA LEU A 256 0.21 -35.18 -56.03
C LEU A 256 -0.44 -34.64 -57.32
N ILE A 257 0.04 -33.53 -57.86
CA ILE A 257 -0.21 -33.20 -59.27
C ILE A 257 0.82 -34.01 -60.05
N ARG A 258 0.43 -35.25 -60.36
CA ARG A 258 1.15 -36.11 -61.30
C ARG A 258 0.84 -35.56 -62.69
N SER A 259 1.75 -34.75 -63.23
CA SER A 259 1.74 -34.35 -64.64
C SER A 259 2.00 -35.59 -65.50
N ASP A 260 0.95 -36.19 -66.04
CA ASP A 260 1.05 -37.23 -67.06
C ASP A 260 1.43 -36.57 -68.40
N SER A 261 2.74 -36.38 -68.60
CA SER A 261 3.32 -36.22 -69.93
C SER A 261 3.64 -37.60 -70.50
N LYS A 262 2.67 -38.21 -71.18
CA LYS A 262 2.91 -39.43 -71.98
C LYS A 262 3.01 -39.09 -73.45
N THR A 263 4.25 -38.84 -73.85
CA THR A 263 4.78 -38.99 -75.21
C THR A 263 4.72 -40.47 -75.57
N GLU A 264 3.93 -40.90 -76.56
CA GLU A 264 4.18 -42.20 -77.18
C GLU A 264 3.73 -42.23 -78.65
N LYS A 265 4.73 -42.56 -79.47
CA LYS A 265 4.74 -42.70 -80.93
C LYS A 265 3.75 -43.76 -81.42
N ARG A 266 3.13 -43.51 -82.57
CA ARG A 266 3.14 -44.43 -83.72
C ARG A 266 2.70 -43.72 -84.99
#